data_AF-A0A524C6A1-F1
#
_entry.id   AF-A0A524C6A1-F1
#
_cell.length_a   1.000
_cell.length_b   1.000
_cell.length_c   1.000
_cell.angle_alpha   90.00
_cell.angle_beta   90.00
_cell.angle_gamma   90.00
#
_symmetry.space_group_name_H-M   'P 1'
#
loop_
_entity.id
_entity.type
_entity.pdbx_description
1 polymer ?
#
loop_
_entity_poly.entity_id
_entity_poly.type
_entity_poly.pdbx_seq_one_letter_code
_entity_poly.pdbx_strand_id
1 'polypeptide(L)'
;MSENNSNDQELGLRELLNETLLRDLILFILLYLFILAQGWDNFLLLLFPIISFSFAIFFRVIGTNKTRVLNKKNLVFYNPLGAENKNADRLVFVALFQLILLFWIGAESIYHPQLTDDFSLYFNIAYFLIFSFGFLWIFLGIWDYCQIIIDLSEFEKRGLEYKKVVISELSLGKIKIISYLNIAIFLTLSLLHILLILINLIDIRIGFFGNLPGTGIEDSEPLYFPITVLLIIIIFPLLAVIFLHVIYKEINSFSEIEFNTKVSSLPMDIKNQVVENLKTINKKFLDENFNI
;
A
#
# COMPACT_ATOMS: atom_id res chain seq x y z
N MET A 1 22.62 11.27 -39.37
CA MET A 1 22.20 11.62 -38.00
C MET A 1 21.42 10.43 -37.49
N SER A 2 22.07 9.59 -36.69
CA SER A 2 21.42 8.44 -36.06
C SER A 2 20.55 8.95 -34.93
N GLU A 3 19.23 8.92 -35.14
CA GLU A 3 18.28 8.93 -34.03
C GLU A 3 18.58 7.70 -33.19
N ASN A 4 19.33 7.90 -32.10
CA ASN A 4 19.37 6.96 -31.00
C ASN A 4 17.97 6.97 -30.38
N ASN A 5 17.06 6.16 -30.94
CA ASN A 5 15.92 5.64 -30.21
C ASN A 5 16.49 4.72 -29.12
N SER A 6 16.97 5.31 -28.02
CA SER A 6 17.15 4.52 -26.82
C SER A 6 15.76 4.06 -26.41
N ASN A 7 15.50 2.78 -26.70
CA ASN A 7 14.56 1.95 -25.97
C ASN A 7 15.02 1.89 -24.52
N ASP A 8 14.97 3.02 -23.81
CA ASP A 8 15.25 3.03 -22.39
C ASP A 8 14.11 2.24 -21.76
N GLN A 9 14.38 0.97 -21.47
CA GLN A 9 13.51 0.08 -20.69
C GLN A 9 13.75 0.27 -19.19
N GLU A 10 14.70 1.13 -18.82
CA GLU A 10 15.04 1.42 -17.43
C GLU A 10 14.24 2.62 -16.89
N LEU A 11 13.83 2.50 -15.63
CA LEU A 11 13.14 3.53 -14.88
C LEU A 11 14.11 4.65 -14.52
N GLY A 12 14.03 5.79 -15.20
CA GLY A 12 14.75 6.98 -14.80
C GLY A 12 14.19 7.57 -13.51
N LEU A 13 15.05 7.97 -12.58
CA LEU A 13 14.65 8.62 -11.32
C LEU A 13 13.71 9.82 -11.54
N ARG A 14 13.92 10.56 -12.63
CA ARG A 14 13.11 11.72 -13.02
C ARG A 14 11.66 11.36 -13.36
N GLU A 15 11.41 10.16 -13.83
CA GLU A 15 10.06 9.70 -14.21
C GLU A 15 9.31 9.08 -13.03
N LEU A 16 10.04 8.51 -12.07
CA LEU A 16 9.49 8.08 -10.79
C LEU A 16 9.02 9.27 -9.94
N LEU A 17 9.80 10.35 -9.96
CA LEU A 17 9.50 11.61 -9.26
C LEU A 17 8.47 12.43 -10.04
N ASN A 18 7.23 11.94 -10.12
CA ASN A 18 6.13 12.80 -10.53
C ASN A 18 5.93 13.93 -9.49
N GLU A 19 5.32 15.02 -9.93
CA GLU A 19 5.11 16.21 -9.07
C GLU A 19 4.41 15.86 -7.76
N THR A 20 3.42 14.96 -7.82
CA THR A 20 2.67 14.47 -6.66
C THR A 20 3.58 13.76 -5.64
N LEU A 21 4.41 12.82 -6.09
CA LEU A 21 5.34 12.06 -5.24
C LEU A 21 6.41 12.97 -4.65
N LEU A 22 6.92 13.91 -5.44
CA LEU A 22 7.90 14.89 -4.96
C LEU A 22 7.30 15.78 -3.87
N ARG A 23 6.08 16.28 -4.09
CA ARG A 23 5.33 17.05 -3.07
C ARG A 23 5.13 16.23 -1.80
N ASP A 24 4.65 14.99 -1.94
CA ASP A 24 4.36 14.12 -0.79
C ASP A 24 5.65 13.75 -0.03
N LEU A 25 6.76 13.53 -0.74
CA LEU A 25 8.08 13.28 -0.16
C LEU A 25 8.62 14.51 0.58
N ILE A 26 8.54 15.69 -0.02
CA ILE A 26 8.96 16.95 0.64
C ILE A 26 8.15 17.17 1.92
N LEU A 27 6.83 16.99 1.84
CA LEU A 27 5.95 17.14 2.99
C LEU A 27 6.27 16.12 4.10
N PHE A 28 6.48 14.86 3.72
CA PHE A 28 6.87 13.80 4.64
C PHE A 28 8.19 14.13 5.34
N ILE A 29 9.23 14.50 4.59
CA ILE A 29 10.54 14.85 5.13
C ILE A 29 10.44 16.07 6.06
N LEU A 30 9.70 17.11 5.66
CA LEU A 30 9.56 18.33 6.44
C LEU A 30 8.87 18.06 7.79
N LEU A 31 7.77 17.31 7.79
CA LEU A 31 7.11 16.90 9.03
C LEU A 31 8.00 16.00 9.89
N TYR A 32 8.73 15.08 9.27
CA TYR A 32 9.67 14.20 9.97
C TYR A 32 10.77 15.02 10.67
N LEU A 33 11.36 16.00 9.98
CA LEU A 33 12.37 16.89 10.54
C LEU A 33 11.82 17.73 11.70
N PHE A 34 10.56 18.18 11.63
CA PHE A 34 9.93 18.89 12.75
C PHE A 34 9.78 18.00 13.99
N ILE A 35 9.45 16.73 13.81
CA ILE A 35 9.41 15.78 14.94
C ILE A 35 10.82 15.58 15.49
N LEU A 36 11.84 15.39 14.65
CA LEU A 36 13.23 15.27 15.13
C LEU A 36 13.67 16.49 15.95
N ALA A 37 13.29 17.68 15.50
CA ALA A 37 13.63 18.93 16.19
C ALA A 37 12.96 19.07 17.56
N GLN A 38 11.88 18.33 17.85
CA GLN A 38 11.26 18.30 19.18
C GLN A 38 12.08 17.51 20.20
N GLY A 39 13.07 16.71 19.79
CA GLY A 39 13.94 15.99 20.74
C GLY A 39 13.32 14.69 21.27
N TRP A 40 12.69 13.89 20.40
CA TRP A 40 12.17 12.57 20.78
C TRP A 40 13.28 11.59 21.11
N ASP A 41 13.22 10.96 22.29
CA ASP A 41 14.19 9.95 22.73
C ASP A 41 13.97 8.58 22.06
N ASN A 42 12.73 8.27 21.69
CA ASN A 42 12.34 6.97 21.16
C ASN A 42 11.76 7.07 19.74
N PHE A 43 12.48 6.47 18.79
CA PHE A 43 12.11 6.44 17.36
C PHE A 43 11.08 5.37 16.99
N LEU A 44 10.64 4.54 17.94
CA LEU A 44 9.70 3.45 17.67
C LEU A 44 8.42 3.95 17.00
N LEU A 45 7.84 5.05 17.49
CA LEU A 45 6.62 5.60 16.91
C LEU A 45 6.85 6.13 15.49
N LEU A 46 8.05 6.63 15.20
CA LEU A 46 8.42 7.12 13.86
C LEU A 46 8.54 5.98 12.83
N LEU A 47 8.72 4.73 13.25
CA LEU A 47 8.74 3.60 12.33
C LEU A 47 7.39 3.38 11.64
N PHE A 48 6.27 3.70 12.30
CA PHE A 48 4.93 3.54 11.74
C PHE A 48 4.73 4.34 10.43
N PRO A 49 4.90 5.68 10.42
CA PRO A 49 4.77 6.46 9.20
C PRO A 49 5.85 6.11 8.16
N ILE A 50 7.07 5.74 8.57
CA ILE A 50 8.13 5.31 7.63
C ILE A 50 7.68 4.06 6.86
N ILE A 51 7.14 3.06 7.57
CA ILE A 51 6.69 1.82 6.95
C ILE A 51 5.50 2.10 6.02
N SER A 52 4.50 2.86 6.47
CA SER A 52 3.35 3.23 5.64
C SER A 52 3.78 3.98 4.37
N PHE A 53 4.69 4.95 4.50
CA PHE A 53 5.21 5.69 3.35
C PHE A 53 6.05 4.82 2.40
N SER A 54 6.82 3.86 2.93
CA SER A 54 7.58 2.89 2.12
C SER A 54 6.66 2.03 1.26
N PHE A 55 5.55 1.53 1.83
CA PHE A 55 4.52 0.83 1.05
C PHE A 55 3.86 1.75 0.02
N ALA A 56 3.65 3.02 0.34
CA ALA A 56 3.10 3.98 -0.60
C ALA A 56 4.02 4.18 -1.83
N ILE A 57 5.33 4.32 -1.60
CA ILE A 57 6.33 4.38 -2.68
C ILE A 57 6.28 3.10 -3.51
N PHE A 58 6.27 1.92 -2.87
CA PHE A 58 6.19 0.64 -3.57
C PHE A 58 4.99 0.59 -4.53
N PHE A 59 3.78 0.92 -4.07
CA PHE A 59 2.60 0.95 -4.94
C PHE A 59 2.70 2.01 -6.05
N ARG A 60 3.25 3.20 -5.74
CA ARG A 60 3.44 4.26 -6.75
C ARG A 60 4.39 3.82 -7.86
N VAL A 61 5.51 3.19 -7.51
CA VAL A 61 6.49 2.68 -8.47
C VAL A 61 5.82 1.70 -9.43
N ILE A 62 5.01 0.76 -8.91
CA ILE A 62 4.28 -0.22 -9.73
C ILE A 62 3.26 0.48 -10.64
N GLY A 63 2.45 1.40 -10.09
CA GLY A 63 1.45 2.13 -10.86
C GLY A 63 2.04 3.00 -11.97
N THR A 64 3.15 3.69 -11.69
CA THR A 64 3.87 4.50 -12.69
C THR A 64 4.50 3.62 -13.77
N ASN A 65 5.20 2.54 -13.39
CA ASN A 65 5.83 1.64 -14.34
C ASN A 65 4.79 1.01 -15.29
N LYS A 66 3.67 0.56 -14.72
CA LYS A 66 2.52 0.08 -15.49
C LYS A 66 2.07 1.11 -16.53
N THR A 67 1.85 2.35 -16.13
CA THR A 67 1.33 3.40 -17.02
C THR A 67 2.29 3.69 -18.18
N ARG A 68 3.60 3.57 -17.95
CA ARG A 68 4.64 3.73 -18.98
C ARG A 68 4.68 2.57 -19.96
N VAL A 69 4.73 1.33 -19.45
CA VAL A 69 4.72 0.13 -20.31
C VAL A 69 3.43 0.08 -21.15
N LEU A 70 2.32 0.57 -20.58
CA LEU A 70 1.01 0.57 -21.20
C LEU A 70 0.66 1.85 -21.99
N ASN A 71 1.60 2.41 -22.76
CA ASN A 71 1.40 3.60 -23.62
C ASN A 71 -0.03 3.74 -24.23
N LYS A 72 -0.46 4.98 -24.51
CA LYS A 72 -1.84 5.44 -24.85
C LYS A 72 -2.72 4.61 -25.82
N LYS A 73 -2.25 3.56 -26.48
CA LYS A 73 -3.01 2.69 -27.39
C LYS A 73 -3.01 1.23 -26.92
N ASN A 74 -3.20 1.00 -25.63
CA ASN A 74 -3.07 -0.34 -25.08
C ASN A 74 -4.40 -1.03 -24.87
N LEU A 75 -4.55 -2.12 -25.62
CA LEU A 75 -5.60 -3.11 -25.51
C LEU A 75 -5.61 -3.82 -24.16
N VAL A 76 -4.50 -3.88 -23.42
CA VAL A 76 -4.38 -4.68 -22.19
C VAL A 76 -4.31 -3.78 -20.95
N PHE A 77 -5.24 -3.96 -20.03
CA PHE A 77 -5.22 -3.42 -18.67
C PHE A 77 -4.70 -4.48 -17.71
N TYR A 78 -3.49 -4.27 -17.18
CA TYR A 78 -2.83 -5.18 -16.24
C TYR A 78 -2.80 -4.57 -14.83
N ASN A 79 -3.67 -4.98 -13.91
CA ASN A 79 -3.68 -4.55 -12.49
C ASN A 79 -3.43 -5.76 -11.58
N PRO A 80 -2.16 -6.16 -11.36
CA PRO A 80 -1.87 -7.38 -10.60
C PRO A 80 -2.02 -7.21 -9.09
N LEU A 81 -2.10 -5.97 -8.58
CA LEU A 81 -2.25 -5.65 -7.16
C LEU A 81 -3.44 -4.70 -6.90
N GLY A 82 -4.34 -4.57 -7.86
CA GLY A 82 -5.58 -3.80 -7.71
C GLY A 82 -5.42 -2.32 -8.01
N ALA A 83 -5.84 -1.46 -7.09
CA ALA A 83 -5.78 -0.01 -7.25
C ALA A 83 -4.48 0.57 -6.70
N GLU A 84 -3.33 0.29 -7.35
CA GLU A 84 -2.00 0.62 -6.82
C GLU A 84 -1.87 2.11 -6.51
N ASN A 85 -2.25 3.00 -7.44
CA ASN A 85 -2.18 4.45 -7.20
C ASN A 85 -3.08 4.93 -6.05
N LYS A 86 -4.30 4.36 -5.91
CA LYS A 86 -5.20 4.72 -4.80
C LYS A 86 -4.66 4.22 -3.46
N ASN A 87 -4.09 3.02 -3.45
CA ASN A 87 -3.44 2.46 -2.26
C ASN A 87 -2.21 3.29 -1.86
N ALA A 88 -1.43 3.76 -2.83
CA ALA A 88 -0.34 4.71 -2.58
C ALA A 88 -0.85 6.00 -1.93
N ASP A 89 -1.87 6.64 -2.50
CA ASP A 89 -2.44 7.89 -1.96
C ASP A 89 -2.96 7.72 -0.52
N ARG A 90 -3.66 6.61 -0.25
CA ARG A 90 -4.16 6.28 1.10
C ARG A 90 -3.04 6.10 2.11
N LEU A 91 -1.97 5.40 1.73
CA LEU A 91 -0.84 5.14 2.61
C LEU A 91 0.03 6.39 2.84
N VAL A 92 0.17 7.26 1.83
CA VAL A 92 0.74 8.60 2.02
C VAL A 92 -0.08 9.38 3.03
N PHE A 93 -1.40 9.43 2.87
CA PHE A 93 -2.29 10.11 3.80
C PHE A 93 -2.13 9.57 5.24
N VAL A 94 -2.13 8.25 5.41
CA VAL A 94 -1.92 7.60 6.72
C VAL A 94 -0.57 8.02 7.32
N ALA A 95 0.51 7.94 6.54
CA ALA A 95 1.85 8.30 7.01
C ALA A 95 1.94 9.78 7.43
N LEU A 96 1.42 10.69 6.61
CA LEU A 96 1.42 12.12 6.92
C LEU A 96 0.56 12.43 8.14
N PHE A 97 -0.61 11.80 8.25
CA PHE A 97 -1.50 12.01 9.39
C PHE A 97 -0.89 11.48 10.69
N GLN A 98 -0.19 10.35 10.64
CA GLN A 98 0.60 9.86 11.77
C GLN A 98 1.72 10.82 12.17
N LEU A 99 2.45 11.39 11.21
CA LEU A 99 3.47 12.41 11.52
C LEU A 99 2.85 13.66 12.16
N ILE A 100 1.68 14.11 11.69
CA ILE A 100 0.96 15.24 12.30
C ILE A 100 0.56 14.90 13.74
N LEU A 101 0.04 13.70 14.00
CA LEU A 101 -0.32 13.27 15.35
C LEU A 101 0.90 13.19 16.27
N LEU A 102 2.04 12.67 15.78
CA LEU A 102 3.28 12.66 16.55
C LEU A 102 3.78 14.07 16.83
N PHE A 103 3.82 14.93 15.83
CA PHE A 103 4.22 16.32 16.02
C PHE A 103 3.32 17.01 17.06
N TRP A 104 2.01 16.79 16.98
CA TRP A 104 1.06 17.39 17.90
C TRP A 104 1.24 16.90 19.34
N ILE A 105 1.27 15.58 19.58
CA ILE A 105 1.46 15.06 20.95
C ILE A 105 2.85 15.43 21.51
N GLY A 106 3.87 15.51 20.67
CA GLY A 106 5.20 15.97 21.06
C GLY A 106 5.19 17.42 21.51
N ALA A 107 4.53 18.30 20.76
CA ALA A 107 4.36 19.71 21.12
C ALA A 107 3.54 19.87 22.41
N GLU A 108 2.40 19.20 22.51
CA GLU A 108 1.55 19.27 23.69
C GLU A 108 2.25 18.71 24.94
N SER A 109 3.10 17.69 24.79
CA SER A 109 3.89 17.19 25.93
C SER A 109 4.81 18.25 26.53
N ILE A 110 5.32 19.18 25.70
CA ILE A 110 6.22 20.26 26.15
C ILE A 110 5.42 21.41 26.75
N TYR A 111 4.32 21.82 26.10
CA TYR A 111 3.56 23.01 26.50
C TYR A 111 2.54 22.73 27.60
N HIS A 112 1.93 21.55 27.59
CA HIS A 112 0.86 21.14 28.50
C HIS A 112 1.03 19.66 28.91
N PRO A 113 2.09 19.33 29.67
CA PRO A 113 2.40 17.96 30.07
C PRO A 113 1.21 17.24 30.74
N GLN A 114 0.49 17.95 31.60
CA GLN A 114 -0.67 17.44 32.34
C GLN A 114 -1.81 16.97 31.40
N LEU A 115 -2.07 17.70 30.31
CA LEU A 115 -3.06 17.28 29.31
C LEU A 115 -2.59 16.02 28.57
N THR A 116 -1.29 15.90 28.34
CA THR A 116 -0.75 14.72 27.63
C THR A 116 -0.94 13.45 28.44
N ASP A 117 -0.80 13.52 29.76
CA ASP A 117 -1.04 12.39 30.66
C ASP A 117 -2.51 11.97 30.64
N ASP A 118 -3.44 12.93 30.74
CA ASP A 118 -4.89 12.68 30.70
C ASP A 118 -5.39 12.13 29.35
N PHE A 119 -4.81 12.59 28.24
CA PHE A 119 -5.24 12.24 26.89
C PHE A 119 -4.41 11.14 26.20
N SER A 120 -3.38 10.63 26.88
CA SER A 120 -2.48 9.56 26.43
C SER A 120 -3.20 8.35 25.82
N LEU A 121 -4.28 7.92 26.47
CA LEU A 121 -5.13 6.81 26.02
C LEU A 121 -5.73 7.06 24.63
N TYR A 122 -6.28 8.25 24.41
CA TYR A 122 -6.95 8.59 23.16
C TYR A 122 -5.94 8.72 22.03
N PHE A 123 -4.78 9.32 22.30
CA PHE A 123 -3.68 9.39 21.35
C PHE A 123 -3.26 7.99 20.89
N ASN A 124 -2.99 7.08 21.84
CA ASN A 124 -2.59 5.71 21.53
C ASN A 124 -3.66 5.03 20.64
N ILE A 125 -4.92 5.00 21.07
CA ILE A 125 -6.00 4.36 20.30
C ILE A 125 -6.08 4.93 18.88
N ALA A 126 -6.10 6.26 18.73
CA ALA A 126 -6.19 6.90 17.43
C ALA A 126 -4.98 6.55 16.55
N TYR A 127 -3.77 6.70 17.08
CA TYR A 127 -2.52 6.51 16.36
C TYR A 127 -2.39 5.09 15.80
N PHE A 128 -2.66 4.08 16.63
CA PHE A 128 -2.54 2.67 16.22
C PHE A 128 -3.71 2.21 15.34
N LEU A 129 -4.92 2.77 15.52
CA LEU A 129 -6.04 2.48 14.64
C LEU A 129 -5.81 3.03 13.24
N ILE A 130 -5.30 4.27 13.12
CA ILE A 130 -4.95 4.88 11.83
C ILE A 130 -3.93 4.03 11.07
N PHE A 131 -2.88 3.56 11.76
CA PHE A 131 -1.90 2.66 11.14
C PHE A 131 -2.54 1.38 10.61
N SER A 132 -3.24 0.67 11.49
CA SER A 132 -3.84 -0.63 11.22
C SER A 132 -4.87 -0.53 10.10
N PHE A 133 -5.63 0.56 10.07
CA PHE A 133 -6.61 0.85 9.04
C PHE A 133 -5.96 1.13 7.68
N GLY A 134 -4.80 1.79 7.65
CA GLY A 134 -4.03 1.98 6.42
C GLY A 134 -3.69 0.67 5.71
N PHE A 135 -3.27 -0.35 6.46
CA PHE A 135 -3.00 -1.69 5.92
C PHE A 135 -4.26 -2.46 5.56
N LEU A 136 -5.34 -2.32 6.33
CA LEU A 136 -6.65 -2.87 5.97
C LEU A 136 -7.13 -2.34 4.61
N TRP A 137 -6.92 -1.05 4.34
CA TRP A 137 -7.39 -0.38 3.13
C TRP A 137 -6.77 -0.91 1.83
N ILE A 138 -5.54 -1.43 1.90
CA ILE A 138 -4.85 -2.04 0.75
C ILE A 138 -5.74 -3.12 0.12
N PHE A 139 -6.37 -3.94 0.97
CA PHE A 139 -7.16 -5.11 0.54
C PHE A 139 -8.53 -4.74 -0.01
N LEU A 140 -9.11 -3.63 0.46
CA LEU A 140 -10.28 -3.06 -0.19
C LEU A 140 -9.96 -2.60 -1.62
N GLY A 141 -8.76 -2.06 -1.85
CA GLY A 141 -8.28 -1.70 -3.19
C GLY A 141 -7.96 -2.89 -4.10
N ILE A 142 -7.72 -4.07 -3.54
CA ILE A 142 -7.46 -5.30 -4.30
C ILE A 142 -8.78 -5.89 -4.81
N TRP A 143 -9.81 -5.96 -3.98
CA TRP A 143 -11.10 -6.57 -4.35
C TRP A 143 -11.63 -6.03 -5.70
N ASP A 144 -11.71 -4.71 -5.83
CA ASP A 144 -12.43 -4.06 -6.92
C ASP A 144 -11.64 -3.98 -8.24
N TYR A 145 -10.31 -4.15 -8.20
CA TYR A 145 -9.43 -3.73 -9.29
C TYR A 145 -8.43 -4.78 -9.76
N CYS A 146 -8.27 -5.91 -9.05
CA CYS A 146 -7.21 -6.89 -9.33
C CYS A 146 -7.60 -7.82 -10.49
N GLN A 147 -7.19 -7.45 -11.71
CA GLN A 147 -7.55 -8.16 -12.94
C GLN A 147 -6.64 -7.81 -14.13
N ILE A 148 -6.62 -8.72 -15.10
CA ILE A 148 -6.04 -8.53 -16.43
C ILE A 148 -7.18 -8.55 -17.45
N ILE A 149 -7.41 -7.42 -18.10
CA ILE A 149 -8.52 -7.24 -19.07
C ILE A 149 -7.96 -6.80 -20.42
N ILE A 150 -8.58 -7.26 -21.50
CA ILE A 150 -8.46 -6.67 -22.83
C ILE A 150 -9.62 -5.70 -23.02
N ASP A 151 -9.35 -4.42 -23.23
CA ASP A 151 -10.34 -3.41 -23.56
C ASP A 151 -10.36 -3.18 -25.07
N LEU A 152 -11.52 -3.43 -25.68
CA LEU A 152 -11.73 -3.35 -27.12
C LEU A 152 -12.57 -2.12 -27.49
N SER A 153 -12.80 -1.20 -26.55
CA SER A 153 -13.64 -0.01 -26.77
C SER A 153 -13.19 0.85 -27.95
N GLU A 154 -11.89 0.97 -28.22
CA GLU A 154 -11.39 1.67 -29.41
C GLU A 154 -11.75 0.98 -30.75
N PHE A 155 -12.10 -0.30 -30.71
CA PHE A 155 -12.45 -1.12 -31.87
C PHE A 155 -13.97 -1.24 -32.10
N GLU A 156 -14.81 -0.53 -31.33
CA GLU A 156 -16.27 -0.44 -31.53
C GLU A 156 -16.64 -0.06 -32.98
N LYS A 157 -15.81 0.75 -33.64
CA LYS A 157 -16.02 1.15 -35.05
C LYS A 157 -15.91 0.01 -36.07
N ARG A 158 -15.43 -1.18 -35.68
CA ARG A 158 -15.26 -2.35 -36.57
C ARG A 158 -16.33 -3.44 -36.39
N GLY A 159 -17.39 -3.19 -35.60
CA GLY A 159 -18.51 -4.14 -35.47
C GLY A 159 -18.26 -5.34 -34.55
N LEU A 160 -17.27 -5.25 -33.64
CA LEU A 160 -17.07 -6.24 -32.57
C LEU A 160 -18.04 -5.94 -31.40
N GLU A 161 -18.91 -6.88 -31.05
CA GLU A 161 -19.87 -6.75 -29.93
C GLU A 161 -19.21 -6.77 -28.53
N TYR A 162 -17.92 -7.14 -28.44
CA TYR A 162 -17.23 -7.33 -27.17
C TYR A 162 -16.59 -6.06 -26.66
N LYS A 163 -17.11 -5.51 -25.55
CA LYS A 163 -16.57 -4.31 -24.89
C LYS A 163 -15.27 -4.57 -24.12
N LYS A 164 -15.17 -5.74 -23.44
CA LYS A 164 -14.05 -6.14 -22.59
C LYS A 164 -13.92 -7.67 -22.50
N VAL A 165 -12.69 -8.20 -22.52
CA VAL A 165 -12.39 -9.64 -22.33
C VAL A 165 -11.51 -9.82 -21.10
N VAL A 166 -11.97 -10.56 -20.09
CA VAL A 166 -11.21 -10.79 -18.83
C VAL A 166 -10.27 -11.98 -19.00
N ILE A 167 -8.95 -11.72 -19.11
CA ILE A 167 -7.92 -12.75 -19.22
C ILE A 167 -7.73 -13.47 -17.88
N SER A 168 -7.61 -12.70 -16.80
CA SER A 168 -7.37 -13.24 -15.46
C SER A 168 -8.01 -12.34 -14.43
N GLU A 169 -8.67 -12.93 -13.46
CA GLU A 169 -9.24 -12.25 -12.30
C GLU A 169 -8.98 -13.10 -11.07
N LEU A 170 -8.84 -12.44 -9.93
CA LEU A 170 -8.57 -13.13 -8.67
C LEU A 170 -9.80 -13.96 -8.26
N SER A 171 -9.59 -15.22 -7.89
CA SER A 171 -10.72 -16.12 -7.62
C SER A 171 -11.53 -15.65 -6.40
N LEU A 172 -12.86 -15.60 -6.52
CA LEU A 172 -13.76 -15.14 -5.44
C LEU A 172 -13.50 -15.86 -4.11
N GLY A 173 -13.17 -17.15 -4.14
CA GLY A 173 -12.87 -17.94 -2.95
C GLY A 173 -11.65 -17.42 -2.18
N LYS A 174 -10.55 -17.12 -2.88
CA LYS A 174 -9.32 -16.65 -2.25
C LYS A 174 -9.38 -15.17 -1.87
N ILE A 175 -10.05 -14.33 -2.66
CA ILE A 175 -10.37 -12.94 -2.26
C ILE A 175 -11.07 -12.95 -0.90
N LYS A 176 -12.10 -13.79 -0.75
CA LYS A 176 -12.85 -13.89 0.49
C LYS A 176 -11.97 -14.35 1.65
N ILE A 177 -11.16 -15.39 1.46
CA ILE A 177 -10.25 -15.89 2.51
C ILE A 177 -9.26 -14.81 2.95
N ILE A 178 -8.57 -14.16 2.01
CA ILE A 178 -7.58 -13.10 2.32
C ILE A 178 -8.27 -11.93 3.04
N SER A 179 -9.45 -11.52 2.55
CA SER A 179 -10.21 -10.42 3.16
C SER A 179 -10.67 -10.75 4.57
N TYR A 180 -11.23 -11.95 4.80
CA TYR A 180 -11.66 -12.39 6.12
C TYR A 180 -10.47 -12.53 7.08
N LEU A 181 -9.35 -13.09 6.63
CA LEU A 181 -8.16 -13.19 7.47
C LEU A 181 -7.66 -11.79 7.87
N ASN A 182 -7.61 -10.86 6.93
CA ASN A 182 -7.16 -9.51 7.19
C ASN A 182 -8.08 -8.74 8.15
N ILE A 183 -9.40 -8.85 7.96
CA ILE A 183 -10.39 -8.26 8.88
C ILE A 183 -10.29 -8.90 10.27
N ALA A 184 -10.19 -10.23 10.35
CA ALA A 184 -10.09 -10.93 11.62
C ALA A 184 -8.83 -10.52 12.39
N ILE A 185 -7.68 -10.41 11.71
CA ILE A 185 -6.43 -9.96 12.31
C ILE A 185 -6.53 -8.50 12.75
N PHE A 186 -7.09 -7.63 11.91
CA PHE A 186 -7.32 -6.22 12.25
C PHE A 186 -8.16 -6.08 13.53
N LEU A 187 -9.31 -6.77 13.59
CA LEU A 187 -10.20 -6.73 14.75
C LEU A 187 -9.53 -7.32 15.98
N THR A 188 -8.87 -8.48 15.86
CA THR A 188 -8.23 -9.15 17.00
C THR A 188 -7.11 -8.31 17.59
N LEU A 189 -6.22 -7.75 16.77
CA LEU A 189 -5.12 -6.91 17.24
C LEU A 189 -5.62 -5.58 17.81
N SER A 190 -6.63 -4.96 17.18
CA SER A 190 -7.20 -3.71 17.68
C SER A 190 -7.93 -3.91 19.01
N LEU A 191 -8.71 -5.00 19.15
CA LEU A 191 -9.38 -5.35 20.40
C LEU A 191 -8.36 -5.68 21.49
N LEU A 192 -7.32 -6.45 21.17
CA LEU A 192 -6.24 -6.75 22.11
C LEU A 192 -5.53 -5.46 22.55
N HIS A 193 -5.26 -4.54 21.63
CA HIS A 193 -4.63 -3.26 21.92
C HIS A 193 -5.48 -2.42 22.89
N ILE A 194 -6.77 -2.25 22.59
CA ILE A 194 -7.71 -1.54 23.48
C ILE A 194 -7.79 -2.23 24.85
N LEU A 195 -7.91 -3.55 24.88
CA LEU A 195 -8.00 -4.32 26.12
C LEU A 195 -6.74 -4.14 26.99
N LEU A 196 -5.53 -4.15 26.40
CA LEU A 196 -4.31 -3.91 27.16
C LEU A 196 -4.21 -2.46 27.68
N ILE A 197 -4.69 -1.48 26.92
CA ILE A 197 -4.80 -0.09 27.40
C ILE A 197 -5.77 0.00 28.58
N LEU A 198 -6.92 -0.67 28.51
CA LEU A 198 -7.90 -0.67 29.60
C LEU A 198 -7.39 -1.41 30.84
N ILE A 199 -6.65 -2.50 30.68
CA ILE A 199 -6.01 -3.23 31.79
C ILE A 199 -4.94 -2.37 32.48
N ASN A 200 -4.29 -1.46 31.76
CA ASN A 200 -3.37 -0.50 32.37
C ASN A 200 -4.08 0.43 33.39
N LEU A 201 -5.39 0.69 33.24
CA LEU A 201 -6.16 1.52 34.18
C LEU A 201 -6.36 0.86 35.55
N ILE A 202 -6.12 -0.45 35.67
CA ILE A 202 -6.15 -1.19 36.94
C ILE A 202 -4.74 -1.58 37.41
N ASP A 203 -3.72 -0.81 36.99
CA ASP A 203 -2.30 -0.95 37.35
C ASP A 203 -1.61 -2.24 36.90
N ILE A 204 -2.20 -2.99 35.95
CA ILE A 204 -1.54 -4.14 35.33
C ILE A 204 -0.87 -3.69 34.04
N ARG A 205 0.46 -3.59 34.06
CA ARG A 205 1.27 -3.02 32.97
C ARG A 205 1.92 -4.12 32.12
N ILE A 206 1.37 -4.41 30.94
CA ILE A 206 1.95 -5.36 29.95
C ILE A 206 2.44 -4.60 28.73
N GLY A 207 3.61 -3.96 28.86
CA GLY A 207 4.12 -3.06 27.84
C GLY A 207 5.43 -2.41 28.25
N PHE A 208 5.71 -1.25 27.67
CA PHE A 208 6.91 -0.47 27.94
C PHE A 208 6.55 1.02 27.97
N PHE A 209 7.45 1.81 28.53
CA PHE A 209 7.32 3.26 28.61
C PHE A 209 8.23 3.90 27.58
N GLY A 210 7.78 5.00 26.97
CA GLY A 210 8.62 5.84 26.12
C GLY A 210 8.50 7.29 26.52
N ASN A 211 9.65 7.96 26.62
CA ASN A 211 9.69 9.38 26.91
C ASN A 211 9.13 10.16 25.72
N LEU A 212 8.26 11.10 26.03
CA LEU A 212 7.87 12.17 25.13
C LEU A 212 8.87 13.33 25.28
N PRO A 213 8.94 14.24 24.31
CA PRO A 213 9.79 15.43 24.38
C PRO A 213 9.69 16.23 25.69
N GLY A 214 8.48 16.36 26.25
CA GLY A 214 8.25 17.06 27.50
C GLY A 214 8.29 16.21 28.76
N THR A 215 8.65 14.92 28.68
CA THR A 215 8.69 14.03 29.86
C THR A 215 9.62 14.59 30.93
N GLY A 216 9.13 14.67 32.17
CA GLY A 216 9.85 15.22 33.32
C GLY A 216 9.69 16.74 33.51
N ILE A 217 9.01 17.45 32.60
CA ILE A 217 8.53 18.82 32.84
C ILE A 217 7.31 18.71 33.76
N GLU A 218 7.30 19.47 34.86
CA GLU A 218 6.21 19.42 35.85
C GLU A 218 5.90 18.01 36.38
N ASP A 219 6.94 17.18 36.54
CA ASP A 219 6.84 15.78 36.98
C ASP A 219 6.00 14.87 36.08
N SER A 220 5.83 15.24 34.80
CA SER A 220 5.04 14.44 33.85
C SER A 220 5.65 13.06 33.61
N GLU A 221 4.77 12.05 33.52
CA GLU A 221 5.21 10.68 33.36
C GLU A 221 5.54 10.33 31.90
N PRO A 222 6.37 9.29 31.66
CA PRO A 222 6.53 8.73 30.32
C PRO A 222 5.23 8.12 29.78
N LEU A 223 5.06 8.14 28.46
CA LEU A 223 3.89 7.55 27.81
C LEU A 223 3.97 6.01 27.85
N TYR A 224 2.90 5.38 28.32
CA TYR A 224 2.76 3.93 28.29
C TYR A 224 2.35 3.41 26.91
N PHE A 225 3.06 2.39 26.44
CA PHE A 225 2.77 1.66 25.21
C PHE A 225 2.53 0.18 25.52
N PRO A 226 1.34 -0.36 25.21
CA PRO A 226 1.10 -1.79 25.37
C PRO A 226 1.93 -2.63 24.39
N ILE A 227 2.27 -3.86 24.75
CA ILE A 227 3.12 -4.74 23.91
C ILE A 227 2.61 -4.92 22.47
N THR A 228 1.30 -4.78 22.27
CA THR A 228 0.64 -4.77 20.95
C THR A 228 1.23 -3.76 19.97
N VAL A 229 1.86 -2.67 20.44
CA VAL A 229 2.56 -1.72 19.57
C VAL A 229 3.63 -2.43 18.73
N LEU A 230 4.43 -3.29 19.36
CA LEU A 230 5.45 -4.09 18.66
C LEU A 230 4.84 -5.17 17.77
N LEU A 231 3.68 -5.72 18.16
CA LEU A 231 2.99 -6.72 17.34
C LEU A 231 2.41 -6.08 16.08
N ILE A 232 1.71 -4.96 16.22
CA ILE A 232 1.06 -4.24 15.12
C ILE A 232 2.10 -3.79 14.08
N ILE A 233 3.21 -3.22 14.52
CA ILE A 233 4.24 -2.72 13.59
C ILE A 233 4.92 -3.81 12.76
N ILE A 234 4.93 -5.06 13.25
CA ILE A 234 5.54 -6.20 12.55
C ILE A 234 4.49 -6.95 11.73
N ILE A 235 3.34 -7.27 12.34
CA ILE A 235 2.35 -8.19 11.78
C ILE A 235 1.67 -7.58 10.55
N PHE A 236 1.24 -6.32 10.59
CA PHE A 236 0.52 -5.71 9.45
C PHE A 236 1.39 -5.62 8.19
N PRO A 237 2.63 -5.09 8.24
CA PRO A 237 3.50 -5.08 7.07
C PRO A 237 3.83 -6.48 6.55
N LEU A 238 4.12 -7.43 7.46
CA LEU A 238 4.45 -8.80 7.07
C LEU A 238 3.29 -9.47 6.32
N LEU A 239 2.07 -9.36 6.85
CA LEU A 239 0.88 -9.90 6.21
C LEU A 239 0.59 -9.22 4.88
N ALA A 240 0.80 -7.91 4.79
CA ALA A 240 0.66 -7.18 3.54
C ALA A 240 1.58 -7.76 2.46
N VAL A 241 2.86 -7.97 2.76
CA VAL A 241 3.81 -8.60 1.82
C VAL A 241 3.34 -10.00 1.43
N ILE A 242 2.99 -10.85 2.41
CA ILE A 242 2.56 -12.23 2.16
C ILE A 242 1.34 -12.26 1.23
N PHE A 243 0.31 -11.48 1.54
CA PHE A 243 -0.92 -11.47 0.74
C PHE A 243 -0.70 -10.88 -0.65
N LEU A 244 0.04 -9.77 -0.76
CA LEU A 244 0.37 -9.18 -2.08
C LEU A 244 1.14 -10.18 -2.94
N HIS A 245 2.07 -10.95 -2.36
CA HIS A 245 2.80 -11.99 -3.06
C HIS A 245 1.87 -13.12 -3.55
N VAL A 246 0.96 -13.61 -2.71
CA VAL A 246 -0.02 -14.63 -3.07
C VAL A 246 -0.92 -14.16 -4.21
N ILE A 247 -1.43 -12.93 -4.12
CA ILE A 247 -2.31 -12.31 -5.11
C ILE A 247 -1.59 -12.14 -6.45
N TYR A 248 -0.37 -11.61 -6.42
CA TYR A 248 0.45 -11.45 -7.62
C TYR A 248 0.70 -12.78 -8.32
N LYS A 249 1.03 -13.83 -7.56
CA LYS A 249 1.29 -15.16 -8.11
C LYS A 249 0.06 -15.72 -8.82
N GLU A 250 -1.12 -15.54 -8.24
CA GLU A 250 -2.38 -16.07 -8.77
C GLU A 250 -2.84 -15.37 -10.04
N ILE A 251 -2.80 -14.03 -10.07
CA ILE A 251 -3.20 -13.30 -11.28
C ILE A 251 -2.33 -13.67 -12.48
N ASN A 252 -1.07 -14.00 -12.23
CA ASN A 252 -0.11 -14.40 -13.24
C ASN A 252 0.01 -15.94 -13.42
N SER A 253 -0.97 -16.74 -12.94
CA SER A 253 -0.92 -18.22 -13.04
C SER A 253 -1.91 -18.83 -14.05
N PHE A 254 -2.44 -18.05 -15.00
CA PHE A 254 -3.30 -18.59 -16.06
C PHE A 254 -2.46 -19.37 -17.10
N SER A 255 -3.03 -20.44 -17.65
CA SER A 255 -2.33 -21.27 -18.66
C SER A 255 -2.47 -20.70 -20.07
N GLU A 256 -1.58 -21.12 -20.98
CA GLU A 256 -1.69 -20.81 -22.41
C GLU A 256 -3.03 -21.26 -23.01
N ILE A 257 -3.52 -22.44 -22.60
CA ILE A 257 -4.81 -22.99 -23.06
C ILE A 257 -5.95 -22.08 -22.62
N GLU A 258 -5.97 -21.64 -21.36
CA GLU A 258 -6.99 -20.72 -20.84
C GLU A 258 -6.95 -19.38 -21.55
N PHE A 259 -5.74 -18.84 -21.79
CA PHE A 259 -5.56 -17.61 -22.55
C PHE A 259 -6.11 -17.75 -23.97
N ASN A 260 -5.64 -18.74 -24.72
CA ASN A 260 -6.04 -18.98 -26.11
C ASN A 260 -7.56 -19.21 -26.24
N THR A 261 -8.17 -19.88 -25.27
CA THR A 261 -9.62 -20.06 -25.22
C THR A 261 -10.34 -18.71 -25.08
N LYS A 262 -9.90 -17.85 -24.17
CA LYS A 262 -10.50 -16.53 -23.90
C LYS A 262 -10.33 -15.53 -25.03
N VAL A 263 -9.22 -15.60 -25.76
CA VAL A 263 -8.96 -14.72 -26.90
C VAL A 263 -9.37 -15.31 -28.24
N SER A 264 -9.84 -16.57 -28.29
CA SER A 264 -10.10 -17.33 -29.53
C SER A 264 -10.97 -16.58 -30.55
N SER A 265 -11.96 -15.81 -30.08
CA SER A 265 -12.88 -15.02 -30.90
C SER A 265 -12.27 -13.72 -31.48
N LEU A 266 -11.07 -13.33 -31.05
CA LEU A 266 -10.42 -12.09 -31.49
C LEU A 266 -9.70 -12.28 -32.85
N PRO A 267 -9.66 -11.25 -33.70
CA PRO A 267 -8.82 -11.20 -34.89
C PRO A 267 -7.34 -11.48 -34.57
N MET A 268 -6.62 -12.11 -35.50
CA MET A 268 -5.20 -12.49 -35.32
C MET A 268 -4.32 -11.28 -34.99
N ASP A 269 -4.56 -10.16 -35.65
CA ASP A 269 -3.84 -8.90 -35.46
C ASP A 269 -3.96 -8.40 -34.01
N ILE A 270 -5.16 -8.50 -33.43
CA ILE A 270 -5.44 -8.11 -32.04
C ILE A 270 -4.78 -9.10 -31.06
N LYS A 271 -4.85 -10.41 -31.35
CA LYS A 271 -4.20 -11.44 -30.53
C LYS A 271 -2.69 -11.24 -30.44
N ASN A 272 -2.04 -11.00 -31.58
CA ASN A 272 -0.59 -10.74 -31.64
C ASN A 272 -0.22 -9.50 -30.81
N GLN A 273 -0.99 -8.42 -30.93
CA GLN A 273 -0.77 -7.20 -30.15
C GLN A 273 -0.97 -7.43 -28.63
N VAL A 274 -1.96 -8.25 -28.23
CA VAL A 274 -2.19 -8.61 -26.82
C VAL A 274 -1.01 -9.42 -26.26
N VAL A 275 -0.52 -10.42 -27.02
CA VAL A 275 0.62 -11.25 -26.59
C VAL A 275 1.90 -10.42 -26.47
N GLU A 276 2.17 -9.53 -27.42
CA GLU A 276 3.32 -8.62 -27.37
C GLU A 276 3.25 -7.68 -26.15
N ASN A 277 2.07 -7.11 -25.88
CA ASN A 277 1.84 -6.29 -24.70
C ASN A 277 2.07 -7.08 -23.40
N LEU A 278 1.52 -8.29 -23.28
CA LEU A 278 1.72 -9.14 -22.10
C LEU A 278 3.19 -9.50 -21.88
N LYS A 279 3.91 -9.90 -22.95
CA LYS A 279 5.34 -10.21 -22.92
C LYS A 279 6.20 -9.01 -22.46
N THR A 280 5.79 -7.80 -22.83
CA THR A 280 6.48 -6.57 -22.43
C THR A 280 6.21 -6.22 -20.95
N ILE A 281 5.01 -6.48 -20.46
CA ILE A 281 4.60 -6.19 -19.07
C ILE A 281 5.22 -7.15 -18.08
N ASN A 282 5.27 -8.45 -18.40
CA ASN A 282 5.78 -9.46 -17.49
C ASN A 282 6.57 -10.52 -18.25
N LYS A 283 7.88 -10.60 -17.96
CA LYS A 283 8.81 -11.54 -18.58
C LYS A 283 8.40 -13.00 -18.37
N LYS A 284 7.61 -13.32 -17.34
CA LYS A 284 7.09 -14.67 -17.14
C LYS A 284 6.29 -15.17 -18.36
N PHE A 285 5.63 -14.27 -19.09
CA PHE A 285 4.90 -14.61 -20.32
C PHE A 285 5.82 -14.78 -21.55
N LEU A 286 7.13 -14.47 -21.45
CA LEU A 286 8.12 -14.80 -22.47
C LEU A 286 8.53 -16.27 -22.38
N ASP A 287 8.73 -16.78 -21.16
CA ASP A 287 9.23 -18.14 -20.91
C ASP A 287 8.18 -19.23 -21.16
N GLU A 288 6.90 -18.89 -21.02
CA GLU A 288 5.77 -19.82 -21.25
C GLU A 288 5.43 -20.05 -22.73
N ASN A 289 6.24 -19.53 -23.69
CA ASN A 289 6.09 -19.76 -25.14
C ASN A 289 4.63 -19.63 -25.65
N PHE A 290 3.94 -18.54 -25.31
CA PHE A 290 2.70 -18.15 -26.00
C PHE A 290 3.00 -17.92 -27.49
N ASN A 291 2.84 -18.96 -28.29
CA ASN A 291 3.03 -18.98 -29.74
C ASN A 291 1.65 -19.17 -30.37
N ILE A 292 1.16 -18.11 -31.02
CA ILE A 292 -0.13 -18.14 -31.75
C ILE A 292 0.11 -18.64 -33.17
#